data_AF-A0A4U0UWF7-F1
#
_entry.id   AF-A0A4U0UWF7-F1
#
_cell.length_a   1.000
_cell.length_b   1.000
_cell.length_c   1.000
_cell.angle_alpha   90.00
_cell.angle_beta   90.00
_cell.angle_gamma   90.00
#
_symmetry.space_group_name_H-M   'P 1'
#
loop_
_entity.id
_entity.type
_entity.pdbx_description
1 polymer ?
#
loop_
_entity_poly.entity_id
_entity_poly.type
_entity_poly.pdbx_seq_one_letter_code
_entity_poly.pdbx_strand_id
1 'polypeptide(L)'
;MQWFTPLLFLGTTLAAPTPSPTLEERATEQCGQYQSQQSGGYTLSTNGWGWSSGTGSQCSEIDSVSGSTIAWDTTWSWAGTATQVKSYTNVQTSFTQK
;
A
#
# COMPACT_ATOMS: atom_id res chain seq x y z
N MET A 1 55.40 -29.52 43.47
CA MET A 1 55.18 -29.20 42.05
C MET A 1 53.86 -28.46 41.92
N GLN A 2 53.93 -27.14 41.80
CA GLN A 2 52.80 -26.26 41.53
C GLN A 2 52.46 -26.34 40.04
N TRP A 3 51.20 -26.52 39.67
CA TRP A 3 50.77 -26.20 38.30
C TRP A 3 49.41 -25.49 38.24
N PHE A 4 49.43 -24.49 37.36
CA PHE A 4 48.51 -23.37 37.18
C PHE A 4 47.11 -23.79 36.71
N THR A 5 46.09 -23.15 37.28
CA THR A 5 44.72 -23.12 36.75
C THR A 5 44.56 -21.89 35.86
N PRO A 6 44.07 -22.00 34.61
CA PRO A 6 43.89 -20.85 33.75
C PRO A 6 42.64 -20.06 34.15
N LEU A 7 42.81 -18.76 34.32
CA LEU A 7 41.76 -17.79 34.59
C LEU A 7 40.98 -17.52 33.29
N LEU A 8 39.70 -17.86 33.26
CA LEU A 8 38.82 -17.58 32.11
C LEU A 8 38.46 -16.08 32.08
N PHE A 9 38.90 -15.36 31.04
CA PHE A 9 38.49 -13.98 30.81
C PHE A 9 37.10 -13.94 30.18
N LEU A 10 36.12 -13.33 30.86
CA LEU A 10 34.83 -12.96 30.28
C LEU A 10 34.98 -11.68 29.45
N GLY A 11 34.96 -11.80 28.13
CA GLY A 11 34.87 -10.65 27.23
C GLY A 11 33.44 -10.14 27.14
N THR A 12 33.22 -8.87 27.47
CA THR A 12 31.94 -8.17 27.26
C THR A 12 31.89 -7.62 25.83
N THR A 13 31.03 -8.19 24.99
CA THR A 13 30.77 -7.67 23.64
C THR A 13 29.80 -6.49 23.74
N LEU A 14 30.21 -5.30 23.30
CA LEU A 14 29.28 -4.20 23.05
C LEU A 14 28.54 -4.47 21.73
N ALA A 15 27.23 -4.70 21.80
CA ALA A 15 26.37 -4.78 20.64
C ALA A 15 26.13 -3.36 20.09
N ALA A 16 26.57 -3.09 18.87
CA ALA A 16 26.24 -1.85 18.16
C ALA A 16 24.76 -1.87 17.72
N PRO A 17 24.03 -0.74 17.77
CA PRO A 17 22.68 -0.68 17.24
C PRO A 17 22.69 -0.89 15.73
N THR A 18 21.99 -1.91 15.25
CA THR A 18 21.78 -2.16 13.83
C THR A 18 21.01 -0.97 13.24
N PRO A 19 21.44 -0.40 12.10
CA PRO A 19 20.63 0.60 11.40
C PRO A 19 19.27 -0.03 11.09
N SER A 20 18.20 0.61 11.57
CA SER A 20 16.85 0.18 11.24
C SER A 20 16.65 0.33 9.73
N PRO A 21 16.01 -0.65 9.06
CA PRO A 21 15.69 -0.50 7.65
C PRO A 21 14.82 0.76 7.49
N THR A 22 15.22 1.67 6.60
CA THR A 22 14.32 2.72 6.13
C THR A 22 13.15 2.02 5.46
N LEU A 23 11.95 2.20 6.01
CA LEU A 23 10.74 1.69 5.39
C LEU A 23 10.47 2.60 4.19
N GLU A 24 10.88 2.18 2.99
CA GLU A 24 10.40 2.81 1.77
C GLU A 24 8.87 2.80 1.79
N GLU A 25 8.26 3.96 1.57
CA GLU A 25 6.82 4.06 1.34
C GLU A 25 6.47 3.13 0.18
N ARG A 26 5.69 2.10 0.48
CA ARG A 26 5.12 1.25 -0.55
C ARG A 26 4.18 2.15 -1.33
N ALA A 27 4.42 2.36 -2.62
CA ALA A 27 3.47 3.07 -3.48
C ALA A 27 2.08 2.46 -3.28
N THR A 28 1.24 3.21 -2.58
CA THR A 28 -0.15 2.89 -2.24
C THR A 28 -1.09 3.31 -3.36
N GLU A 29 -0.64 4.24 -4.19
CA GLU A 29 -1.36 4.74 -5.34
C GLU A 29 -1.44 3.72 -6.49
N GLN A 30 -2.66 3.46 -6.95
CA GLN A 30 -2.96 2.56 -8.07
C GLN A 30 -3.34 3.36 -9.32
N CYS A 31 -2.43 3.39 -10.29
CA CYS A 31 -2.60 4.11 -11.57
C CYS A 31 -2.93 3.20 -12.77
N GLY A 32 -3.30 1.94 -12.54
CA GLY A 32 -3.61 0.98 -13.59
C GLY A 32 -5.11 0.86 -13.88
N GLN A 33 -5.46 0.42 -15.09
CA GLN A 33 -6.84 0.39 -15.59
C GLN A 33 -7.80 -0.44 -14.71
N TYR A 34 -7.33 -1.60 -14.22
CA TYR A 34 -8.09 -2.49 -13.36
C TYR A 34 -7.20 -2.94 -12.20
N GLN A 35 -6.97 -2.03 -11.28
CA GLN A 35 -6.24 -2.30 -10.05
C GLN A 35 -7.21 -2.27 -8.88
N SER A 36 -6.80 -2.94 -7.81
CA SER A 36 -7.51 -2.93 -6.54
C SER A 36 -6.52 -2.80 -5.40
N GLN A 37 -6.89 -1.98 -4.41
CA GLN A 37 -6.21 -1.83 -3.13
C GLN A 37 -7.18 -2.23 -2.03
N GLN A 38 -6.78 -3.13 -1.16
CA GLN A 38 -7.62 -3.61 -0.06
C GLN A 38 -7.09 -3.09 1.28
N SER A 39 -7.99 -2.60 2.13
CA SER A 39 -7.68 -2.21 3.50
C SER A 39 -8.88 -2.45 4.41
N GLY A 40 -8.69 -3.25 5.47
CA GLY A 40 -9.78 -3.72 6.31
C GLY A 40 -10.86 -4.46 5.53
N GLY A 41 -12.13 -4.08 5.74
CA GLY A 41 -13.29 -4.65 5.02
C GLY A 41 -13.58 -4.01 3.66
N TYR A 42 -12.72 -3.11 3.17
CA TYR A 42 -12.92 -2.31 1.98
C TYR A 42 -11.93 -2.66 0.88
N THR A 43 -12.41 -2.61 -0.36
CA THR A 43 -11.59 -2.74 -1.57
C THR A 43 -11.86 -1.54 -2.46
N LEU A 44 -10.84 -0.70 -2.68
CA LEU A 44 -10.85 0.40 -3.64
C LEU A 44 -10.42 -0.13 -5.01
N SER A 45 -11.24 0.02 -6.04
CA SER A 45 -10.94 -0.42 -7.41
C SER A 45 -10.95 0.75 -8.40
N THR A 46 -9.95 0.82 -9.29
CA THR A 46 -9.85 1.89 -10.30
C THR A 46 -10.97 1.82 -11.36
N ASN A 47 -11.37 0.62 -11.77
CA ASN A 47 -12.52 0.33 -12.65
C ASN A 47 -12.54 1.19 -13.93
N GLY A 48 -11.45 1.14 -14.69
CA GLY A 48 -11.17 1.93 -15.89
C GLY A 48 -11.73 1.35 -17.19
N TRP A 49 -13.00 0.93 -17.21
CA TRP A 49 -13.57 0.26 -18.39
C TRP A 49 -13.56 1.09 -19.68
N GLY A 50 -13.60 2.41 -19.55
CA GLY A 50 -13.60 3.35 -20.67
C GLY A 50 -12.26 4.02 -20.94
N TRP A 51 -11.14 3.58 -20.35
CA TRP A 51 -9.83 4.23 -20.54
C TRP A 51 -9.42 4.32 -22.01
N SER A 52 -9.71 3.30 -22.81
CA SER A 52 -9.42 3.28 -24.25
C SER A 52 -10.25 4.28 -25.06
N SER A 53 -11.31 4.86 -24.49
CA SER A 53 -12.15 5.88 -25.13
C SER A 53 -11.63 7.31 -24.97
N GLY A 54 -10.47 7.48 -24.34
CA GLY A 54 -9.85 8.77 -24.11
C GLY A 54 -8.33 8.71 -24.09
N THR A 55 -7.73 9.86 -23.83
CA THR A 55 -6.30 9.99 -23.57
C THR A 55 -6.15 10.72 -22.24
N GLY A 56 -5.31 10.19 -21.36
CA GLY A 56 -5.24 10.69 -20.00
C GLY A 56 -4.68 9.67 -19.03
N SER A 57 -4.81 9.98 -17.76
CA SER A 57 -4.36 9.15 -16.65
C SER A 57 -5.33 9.25 -15.48
N GLN A 58 -5.29 8.25 -14.62
CA GLN A 58 -6.00 8.25 -13.36
C GLN A 58 -5.26 7.39 -12.36
N CYS A 59 -5.18 7.89 -11.14
CA CYS A 59 -4.58 7.24 -10.00
C CYS A 59 -5.56 7.30 -8.82
N SER A 60 -5.51 6.34 -7.91
CA SER A 60 -6.41 6.28 -6.76
C SER A 60 -5.70 5.65 -5.57
N GLU A 61 -6.08 6.03 -4.37
CA GLU A 61 -5.44 5.53 -3.15
C GLU A 61 -6.42 5.52 -1.97
N ILE A 62 -6.23 4.56 -1.06
CA ILE A 62 -6.86 4.60 0.27
C ILE A 62 -5.97 5.41 1.22
N ASP A 63 -6.45 6.57 1.67
CA ASP A 63 -5.77 7.41 2.67
C ASP A 63 -5.77 6.76 4.06
N SER A 64 -6.93 6.26 4.50
CA SER A 64 -7.07 5.65 5.83
C SER A 64 -8.34 4.80 5.98
N VAL A 65 -8.29 3.87 6.92
CA VAL A 65 -9.46 3.11 7.40
C VAL A 65 -9.49 3.19 8.93
N SER A 66 -10.63 3.62 9.48
CA SER A 66 -10.87 3.68 10.93
C SER A 66 -12.24 3.12 11.25
N GLY A 67 -12.26 1.96 11.94
CA GLY A 67 -13.49 1.21 12.19
C GLY A 67 -14.22 0.85 10.89
N SER A 68 -15.42 1.39 10.72
CA SER A 68 -16.25 1.24 9.51
C SER A 68 -16.28 2.50 8.63
N THR A 69 -15.21 3.30 8.68
CA THR A 69 -15.05 4.51 7.87
C THR A 69 -13.79 4.40 7.03
N ILE A 70 -13.90 4.74 5.75
CA ILE A 70 -12.79 4.79 4.80
C ILE A 70 -12.66 6.22 4.25
N ALA A 71 -11.42 6.69 4.15
CA ALA A 71 -11.04 7.85 3.36
C ALA A 71 -10.17 7.38 2.20
N TRP A 72 -10.45 7.90 1.01
CA TRP A 72 -9.77 7.55 -0.24
C TRP A 72 -9.90 8.71 -1.22
N ASP A 73 -8.97 8.79 -2.16
CA ASP A 73 -9.00 9.76 -3.24
C ASP A 73 -8.83 9.11 -4.61
N THR A 74 -9.18 9.89 -5.64
CA THR A 74 -8.89 9.58 -7.03
C THR A 74 -8.57 10.86 -7.75
N THR A 75 -7.38 10.92 -8.35
CA THR A 75 -6.95 12.03 -9.19
C THR A 75 -6.93 11.57 -10.64
N TRP A 76 -7.52 12.35 -11.53
CA TRP A 76 -7.64 12.00 -12.95
C TRP A 76 -7.51 13.20 -13.86
N SER A 77 -7.04 12.93 -15.07
CA SER A 77 -7.05 13.86 -16.19
C SER A 77 -7.44 13.07 -17.43
N TRP A 78 -8.54 13.44 -18.07
CA TRP A 78 -9.04 12.74 -19.27
C TRP A 78 -9.45 13.74 -20.34
N ALA A 79 -9.06 13.43 -21.57
CA ALA A 79 -9.53 14.07 -22.79
C ALA A 79 -10.15 13.03 -23.73
N GLY A 80 -10.91 13.49 -24.74
CA GLY A 80 -11.57 12.65 -25.74
C GLY A 80 -13.09 12.86 -25.77
N THR A 81 -13.83 11.82 -26.17
CA THR A 81 -15.29 11.90 -26.33
C THR A 81 -16.00 12.24 -25.03
N ALA A 82 -16.73 13.36 -25.01
CA ALA A 82 -17.44 13.87 -23.84
C ALA A 82 -18.64 13.01 -23.41
N THR A 83 -19.13 12.13 -24.29
CA THR A 83 -20.30 11.26 -24.03
C THR A 83 -19.91 9.87 -23.54
N GLN A 84 -18.62 9.57 -23.36
CA GLN A 84 -18.13 8.27 -22.93
C GLN A 84 -17.49 8.39 -21.56
N VAL A 85 -18.05 7.68 -20.58
CA VAL A 85 -17.46 7.54 -19.25
C VAL A 85 -16.10 6.85 -19.36
N LYS A 86 -15.10 7.34 -18.64
CA LYS A 86 -13.73 6.81 -18.68
C LYS A 86 -13.53 5.74 -17.61
N SER A 87 -14.04 5.95 -16.41
CA SER A 87 -13.87 5.06 -15.27
C SER A 87 -15.04 5.20 -14.29
N TYR A 88 -15.13 4.26 -13.36
CA TYR A 88 -16.02 4.36 -12.21
C TYR A 88 -15.31 3.85 -10.96
N THR A 89 -14.35 4.63 -10.48
CA THR A 89 -13.59 4.28 -9.25
C THR A 89 -14.52 4.18 -8.07
N ASN A 90 -14.42 3.08 -7.35
CA ASN A 90 -15.39 2.74 -6.32
C ASN A 90 -14.75 1.95 -5.18
N VAL A 91 -15.38 2.03 -4.02
CA VAL A 91 -15.09 1.20 -2.85
C VAL A 91 -16.17 0.13 -2.71
N GLN A 92 -15.74 -1.11 -2.57
CA GLN A 92 -16.58 -2.27 -2.29
C GLN A 92 -16.38 -2.70 -0.83
N THR A 93 -17.48 -3.03 -0.15
CA THR A 93 -17.45 -3.66 1.17
C THR A 93 -17.54 -5.17 1.01
N SER A 94 -16.66 -5.91 1.69
CA SER A 94 -16.80 -7.36 1.80
C SER A 94 -17.93 -7.70 2.77
N PHE A 95 -18.89 -8.51 2.34
CA PHE A 95 -19.91 -9.08 3.23
C PHE A 95 -20.16 -10.55 2.89
N THR A 96 -20.53 -11.34 3.89
CA THR A 96 -20.97 -12.72 3.70
C THR A 96 -22.48 -12.74 3.53
N GLN A 97 -22.94 -13.20 2.36
CA GLN A 97 -24.37 -13.44 2.12
C GLN A 97 -24.87 -14.59 3.01
N LYS A 98 -26.02 -14.40 3.66
CA LYS A 98 -26.67 -15.42 4.50
C LYS A 98 -27.71 -16.21 3.71
#